data_AF-A0A931MLM6-F1
#
_entry.id   AF-A0A931MLM6-F1
#
_cell.length_a   1.000
_cell.length_b   1.000
_cell.length_c   1.000
_cell.angle_alpha   90.00
_cell.angle_beta   90.00
_cell.angle_gamma   90.00
#
_symmetry.space_group_name_H-M   'P 1'
#
loop_
_entity.id
_entity.type
_entity.pdbx_description
1 polymer ?
#
loop_
_entity_poly.entity_id
_entity_poly.type
_entity_poly.pdbx_seq_one_letter_code
_entity_poly.pdbx_strand_id
1 'polypeptide(L)'
;MLNTKSRDIHADNIAAGWWNPARPNAVSLMLIVSEISEASAAYASPLPKDDKLTDRYGLEVELADAVIRILDLAGFACVDLEAECAALRRFDGRYRSKLPVHRALLEVVNELSAAMEGDRKANRAHFARHLAAAYMRISELCCDLSFDLWGAIEEKRAFNKIRLDHQLAQRRAAGGKAY
;
A
#
# COMPACT_ATOMS: atom_id res chain seq x y z
N MET A 1 -2.95 16.14 -5.55
CA MET A 1 -3.67 15.55 -4.38
C MET A 1 -2.95 14.32 -3.83
N LEU A 2 -2.49 13.38 -4.67
CA LEU A 2 -1.86 12.13 -4.21
C LEU A 2 -0.56 12.38 -3.43
N ASN A 3 0.29 13.28 -3.92
CA ASN A 3 1.52 13.67 -3.21
C ASN A 3 1.25 14.36 -1.87
N THR A 4 0.14 15.10 -1.76
CA THR A 4 -0.29 15.69 -0.48
C THR A 4 -0.69 14.60 0.50
N LYS A 5 -1.55 13.66 0.09
CA LYS A 5 -1.93 12.50 0.92
C LYS A 5 -0.73 11.67 1.37
N SER A 6 0.25 11.46 0.48
CA SER A 6 1.52 10.80 0.79
C SER A 6 2.27 11.48 1.94
N ARG A 7 2.46 12.80 1.85
CA ARG A 7 3.11 13.58 2.93
C ARG A 7 2.32 13.55 4.23
N ASP A 8 0.99 13.68 4.17
CA ASP A 8 0.13 13.69 5.36
C ASP A 8 0.15 12.33 6.08
N ILE A 9 0.05 11.22 5.33
CA ILE A 9 0.12 9.87 5.88
C ILE A 9 1.48 9.63 6.53
N HIS A 10 2.56 10.04 5.87
CA HIS A 10 3.90 9.89 6.43
C HIS A 10 4.08 10.71 7.71
N ALA A 11 3.60 11.95 7.73
CA ALA A 11 3.63 12.81 8.92
C ALA A 11 2.84 12.19 10.09
N ASP A 12 1.65 11.66 9.84
CA ASP A 12 0.84 10.95 10.85
C ASP A 12 1.60 9.73 11.41
N ASN A 13 2.30 8.97 10.56
CA ASN A 13 3.07 7.81 11.01
C ASN A 13 4.34 8.19 11.79
N ILE A 14 4.99 9.31 11.45
CA ILE A 14 6.08 9.88 12.26
C ILE A 14 5.54 10.26 13.64
N ALA A 15 4.40 10.97 13.71
CA ALA A 15 3.79 11.40 14.96
C ALA A 15 3.39 10.20 15.84
N ALA A 16 2.95 9.10 15.23
CA ALA A 16 2.67 7.84 15.91
C ALA A 16 3.93 7.02 16.29
N GLY A 17 5.13 7.47 15.88
CA GLY A 17 6.41 6.87 16.26
C GLY A 17 6.89 5.72 15.37
N TRP A 18 6.20 5.41 14.26
CA TRP A 18 6.51 4.26 13.39
C TRP A 18 7.81 4.39 12.60
N TRP A 19 8.40 5.57 12.61
CA TRP A 19 9.68 5.89 11.96
C TRP A 19 10.79 6.21 12.98
N ASN A 20 10.65 5.77 14.24
CA ASN A 20 11.67 5.88 15.27
C ASN A 20 12.03 4.51 15.91
N PRO A 21 13.15 3.88 15.50
CA PRO A 21 14.12 4.36 14.52
C PRO A 21 13.56 4.32 13.09
N ALA A 22 14.21 5.06 12.18
CA ALA A 22 13.89 4.96 10.76
C ALA A 22 14.18 3.53 10.27
N ARG A 23 13.31 3.01 9.39
CA ARG A 23 13.44 1.66 8.84
C ARG A 23 13.94 1.69 7.39
N PRO A 24 14.71 0.69 6.94
CA PRO A 24 15.13 0.59 5.54
C PRO A 24 13.94 0.49 4.57
N ASN A 25 14.11 1.01 3.34
CA ASN A 25 13.10 0.91 2.29
C ASN A 25 12.69 -0.55 2.02
N ALA A 26 13.64 -1.48 2.03
CA ALA A 26 13.38 -2.91 1.86
C ALA A 26 12.38 -3.47 2.89
N VAL A 27 12.45 -3.03 4.15
CA VAL A 27 11.49 -3.44 5.19
C VAL A 27 10.10 -2.88 4.87
N SER A 28 10.00 -1.61 4.50
CA SER A 28 8.73 -1.00 4.09
C SER A 28 8.12 -1.67 2.86
N LEU A 29 8.93 -2.06 1.86
CA LEU A 29 8.47 -2.81 0.70
C LEU A 29 7.91 -4.18 1.09
N MET A 30 8.55 -4.89 2.01
CA MET A 30 8.05 -6.16 2.51
C MET A 30 6.75 -6.03 3.31
N LEU A 31 6.56 -4.93 4.05
CA LEU A 31 5.27 -4.63 4.67
C LEU A 31 4.18 -4.42 3.63
N ILE A 32 4.46 -3.78 2.49
CA ILE A 32 3.48 -3.68 1.40
C ILE A 32 3.18 -5.08 0.85
N VAL A 33 4.20 -5.92 0.62
CA VAL A 33 4.01 -7.30 0.14
C VAL A 33 3.12 -8.11 1.08
N SER A 34 3.23 -7.94 2.41
CA SER A 34 2.34 -8.64 3.33
C SER A 34 0.88 -8.19 3.19
N GLU A 35 0.61 -6.90 3.03
CA GLU A 35 -0.77 -6.43 2.78
C GLU A 35 -1.33 -7.01 1.46
N ILE A 36 -0.49 -7.18 0.43
CA ILE A 36 -0.91 -7.85 -0.83
C ILE A 36 -1.19 -9.34 -0.61
N SER A 37 -0.46 -10.01 0.28
CA SER A 37 -0.75 -11.39 0.67
C SER A 37 -2.07 -11.49 1.42
N GLU A 38 -2.37 -10.55 2.32
CA GLU A 38 -3.65 -10.47 3.04
C GLU A 38 -4.81 -10.22 2.06
N ALA A 39 -4.63 -9.30 1.10
CA ALA A 39 -5.57 -9.07 0.01
C ALA A 39 -5.84 -10.35 -0.80
N SER A 40 -4.80 -11.13 -1.12
CA SER A 40 -4.98 -12.40 -1.83
C SER A 40 -5.73 -13.44 -1.00
N ALA A 41 -5.55 -13.46 0.32
CA ALA A 41 -6.28 -14.37 1.22
C ALA A 41 -7.75 -13.96 1.38
N ALA A 42 -8.04 -12.66 1.35
CA ALA A 42 -9.39 -12.12 1.43
C ALA A 42 -10.19 -12.27 0.11
N TYR A 43 -9.54 -12.61 -1.00
CA TYR A 43 -10.22 -12.87 -2.27
C TYR A 43 -10.75 -14.31 -2.34
N ALA A 44 -12.06 -14.45 -2.10
CA ALA A 44 -12.79 -15.70 -2.24
C ALA A 44 -14.10 -15.48 -3.03
N SER A 45 -14.79 -16.58 -3.35
CA SER A 45 -16.11 -16.56 -3.98
C SER A 45 -17.13 -17.30 -3.09
N PRO A 46 -18.17 -16.63 -2.57
CA PRO A 46 -18.45 -15.19 -2.71
C PRO A 46 -17.40 -14.32 -2.02
N LEU A 47 -17.33 -13.04 -2.40
CA LEU A 47 -16.37 -12.10 -1.83
C LEU A 47 -16.76 -11.77 -0.38
N PRO A 48 -15.91 -12.08 0.62
CA PRO A 48 -16.24 -11.89 2.03
C PRO A 48 -16.12 -10.42 2.46
N LYS A 49 -16.91 -10.05 3.47
CA LYS A 49 -16.80 -8.77 4.18
C LYS A 49 -15.61 -8.78 5.14
N ASP A 50 -15.09 -7.60 5.45
CA ASP A 50 -14.04 -7.44 6.46
C ASP A 50 -14.60 -7.68 7.88
N ASP A 51 -13.82 -8.29 8.76
CA ASP A 51 -14.25 -8.59 10.13
C ASP A 51 -14.41 -7.36 11.03
N LYS A 52 -13.73 -6.24 10.69
CA LYS A 52 -13.67 -5.02 11.52
C LYS A 52 -14.43 -3.87 10.86
N LEU A 53 -14.26 -3.68 9.56
CA LEU A 53 -14.99 -2.73 8.72
C LEU A 53 -16.09 -3.48 7.97
N THR A 54 -17.10 -3.94 8.70
CA THR A 54 -18.11 -4.91 8.22
C THR A 54 -18.92 -4.47 7.00
N ASP A 55 -18.95 -3.17 6.70
CA ASP A 55 -19.59 -2.63 5.51
C ASP A 55 -18.72 -2.75 4.24
N ARG A 56 -17.41 -2.94 4.39
CA ARG A 56 -16.41 -3.06 3.33
C ARG A 56 -16.07 -4.52 3.02
N TYR A 57 -15.60 -4.79 1.81
CA TYR A 57 -15.06 -6.13 1.49
C TYR A 57 -13.66 -6.30 2.08
N GLY A 58 -13.32 -7.52 2.52
CA GLY A 58 -11.97 -7.79 3.06
C GLY A 58 -10.87 -7.45 2.05
N LEU A 59 -11.05 -7.86 0.78
CA LEU A 59 -10.13 -7.51 -0.31
C LEU A 59 -9.98 -5.99 -0.48
N GLU A 60 -11.07 -5.22 -0.40
CA GLU A 60 -11.04 -3.76 -0.51
C GLU A 60 -10.22 -3.12 0.63
N VAL A 61 -10.40 -3.62 1.85
CA VAL A 61 -9.70 -3.12 3.04
C VAL A 61 -8.19 -3.40 2.99
N GLU A 62 -7.77 -4.58 2.53
CA GLU A 62 -6.34 -4.89 2.45
C GLU A 62 -5.64 -4.24 1.25
N LEU A 63 -6.35 -4.02 0.15
CA LEU A 63 -5.85 -3.15 -0.93
C LEU A 63 -5.68 -1.69 -0.46
N ALA A 64 -6.59 -1.19 0.37
CA ALA A 64 -6.47 0.12 0.99
C ALA A 64 -5.26 0.19 1.94
N ASP A 65 -5.01 -0.84 2.76
CA ASP A 65 -3.84 -0.89 3.64
C ASP A 65 -2.53 -0.92 2.83
N ALA A 66 -2.46 -1.71 1.76
CA ALA A 66 -1.33 -1.71 0.84
C ALA A 66 -1.05 -0.31 0.26
N VAL A 67 -2.09 0.43 -0.15
CA VAL A 67 -1.93 1.81 -0.64
C VAL A 67 -1.48 2.76 0.47
N ILE A 68 -1.98 2.63 1.70
CA ILE A 68 -1.51 3.42 2.85
C ILE A 68 0.01 3.22 3.04
N ARG A 69 0.49 1.97 2.98
CA ARG A 69 1.92 1.64 3.07
C ARG A 69 2.74 2.22 1.91
N ILE A 70 2.23 2.16 0.69
CA ILE A 70 2.88 2.78 -0.49
C ILE A 70 3.00 4.29 -0.31
N LEU A 71 1.94 4.96 0.14
CA LEU A 71 1.91 6.40 0.38
C LEU A 71 2.86 6.82 1.50
N ASP A 72 2.91 6.07 2.61
CA ASP A 72 3.89 6.29 3.69
C ASP A 72 5.33 6.18 3.19
N LEU A 73 5.66 5.12 2.43
CA LEU A 73 7.00 4.94 1.86
C LEU A 73 7.34 6.01 0.83
N ALA A 74 6.40 6.42 -0.01
CA ALA A 74 6.59 7.50 -0.98
C ALA A 74 6.84 8.84 -0.27
N GLY A 75 6.15 9.10 0.84
CA GLY A 75 6.34 10.29 1.66
C GLY A 75 7.74 10.33 2.29
N PHE A 76 8.19 9.19 2.84
CA PHE A 76 9.55 9.04 3.37
C PHE A 76 10.63 9.24 2.31
N ALA A 77 10.46 8.61 1.13
CA ALA A 77 11.46 8.62 0.05
C ALA A 77 11.39 9.87 -0.85
N CYS A 78 10.45 10.80 -0.56
CA CYS A 78 10.16 11.99 -1.34
C CYS A 78 9.88 11.67 -2.83
N VAL A 79 9.07 10.64 -3.09
CA VAL A 79 8.68 10.24 -4.45
C VAL A 79 7.51 11.10 -4.93
N ASP A 80 7.64 11.68 -6.13
CA ASP A 80 6.54 12.34 -6.83
C ASP A 80 5.67 11.30 -7.56
N LEU A 81 4.72 10.73 -6.84
CA LEU A 81 3.83 9.70 -7.38
C LEU A 81 2.95 10.24 -8.52
N GLU A 82 2.55 11.51 -8.47
CA GLU A 82 1.71 12.11 -9.51
C GLU A 82 2.45 12.21 -10.84
N ALA A 83 3.71 12.67 -10.82
CA ALA A 83 4.56 12.73 -11.99
C ALA A 83 4.86 11.34 -12.56
N GLU A 84 5.21 10.37 -11.70
CA GLU A 84 5.50 9.00 -12.13
C GLU A 84 4.26 8.31 -12.72
N CYS A 85 3.09 8.44 -12.09
CA CYS A 85 1.84 7.92 -12.64
C CYS A 85 1.49 8.56 -13.98
N ALA A 86 1.70 9.88 -14.13
CA ALA A 86 1.47 10.57 -15.39
C ALA A 86 2.42 10.06 -16.50
N ALA A 87 3.68 9.78 -16.17
CA ALA A 87 4.64 9.19 -17.10
C ALA A 87 4.24 7.76 -17.50
N LEU A 88 3.86 6.91 -16.54
CA LEU A 88 3.42 5.54 -16.80
C LEU A 88 2.22 5.47 -17.74
N ARG A 89 1.18 6.28 -17.51
CA ARG A 89 -0.02 6.33 -18.38
C ARG A 89 0.27 6.74 -19.82
N ARG A 90 1.29 7.58 -20.03
CA ARG A 90 1.68 8.07 -21.36
C ARG A 90 2.43 7.00 -22.17
N PHE A 91 3.29 6.24 -21.51
CA PHE A 91 4.31 5.42 -22.19
C PHE A 91 4.16 3.91 -22.00
N ASP A 92 3.32 3.45 -21.07
CA ASP A 92 3.16 2.03 -20.78
C ASP A 92 1.71 1.57 -21.01
N GLY A 93 1.49 0.82 -22.09
CA GLY A 93 0.18 0.31 -22.46
C GLY A 93 -0.36 -0.80 -21.57
N ARG A 94 0.46 -1.35 -20.64
CA ARG A 94 0.07 -2.44 -19.75
C ARG A 94 -1.02 -2.05 -18.74
N TYR A 95 -1.17 -0.75 -18.47
CA TYR A 95 -2.15 -0.16 -17.55
C TYR A 95 -3.53 0.11 -18.18
N ARG A 96 -3.87 -0.61 -19.26
CA ARG A 96 -5.12 -0.39 -20.03
C ARG A 96 -6.02 -1.62 -20.11
N SER A 97 -5.54 -2.77 -19.64
CA SER A 97 -6.26 -4.05 -19.75
C SER A 97 -6.66 -4.57 -18.38
N LYS A 98 -7.95 -4.88 -18.22
CA LYS A 98 -8.47 -5.58 -17.03
C LYS A 98 -7.75 -6.91 -16.85
N LEU A 99 -7.28 -7.17 -15.64
CA LEU A 99 -6.62 -8.42 -15.27
C LEU A 99 -7.48 -9.22 -14.28
N PRO A 100 -7.40 -10.57 -14.28
CA PRO A 100 -7.93 -11.37 -13.18
C PRO A 100 -7.29 -10.94 -11.84
N VAL A 101 -8.05 -10.95 -10.75
CA VAL A 101 -7.62 -10.42 -9.43
C VAL A 101 -6.27 -10.97 -8.99
N HIS A 102 -6.09 -12.30 -8.95
CA HIS A 102 -4.81 -12.89 -8.55
C HIS A 102 -3.64 -12.47 -9.45
N ARG A 103 -3.88 -12.28 -10.76
CA ARG A 103 -2.85 -11.80 -11.66
C ARG A 103 -2.51 -10.34 -11.35
N ALA A 104 -3.50 -9.49 -11.11
CA ALA A 104 -3.27 -8.10 -10.71
C ALA A 104 -2.46 -8.01 -9.40
N LEU A 105 -2.75 -8.86 -8.40
CA LEU A 105 -1.99 -8.91 -7.14
C LEU A 105 -0.53 -9.35 -7.35
N LEU A 106 -0.28 -10.39 -8.15
CA LEU A 106 1.09 -10.81 -8.49
C LEU A 106 1.86 -9.74 -9.27
N GLU A 107 1.17 -9.03 -10.14
CA GLU A 107 1.72 -7.89 -10.86
C GLU A 107 2.13 -6.79 -9.85
N VAL A 108 1.35 -6.49 -8.80
CA VAL A 108 1.81 -5.56 -7.74
C VAL A 108 3.09 -6.07 -7.06
N VAL A 109 3.18 -7.36 -6.71
CA VAL A 109 4.39 -7.95 -6.11
C VAL A 109 5.62 -7.81 -7.03
N ASN A 110 5.43 -7.98 -8.35
CA ASN A 110 6.50 -7.78 -9.33
C ASN A 110 7.00 -6.33 -9.34
N GLU A 111 6.10 -5.34 -9.28
CA GLU A 111 6.48 -3.93 -9.20
C GLU A 111 7.23 -3.63 -7.90
N LEU A 112 6.79 -4.16 -6.76
CA LEU A 112 7.48 -3.99 -5.48
C LEU A 112 8.89 -4.62 -5.50
N SER A 113 9.03 -5.77 -6.16
CA SER A 113 10.33 -6.42 -6.36
C SER A 113 11.26 -5.58 -7.24
N ALA A 114 10.75 -4.97 -8.30
CA ALA A 114 11.52 -4.06 -9.15
C ALA A 114 11.89 -2.76 -8.41
N ALA A 115 11.00 -2.23 -7.58
CA ALA A 115 11.31 -1.10 -6.70
C ALA A 115 12.46 -1.45 -5.74
N MET A 116 12.42 -2.63 -5.11
CA MET A 116 13.50 -3.14 -4.24
C MET A 116 14.84 -3.21 -4.98
N GLU A 117 14.84 -3.71 -6.22
CA GLU A 117 16.04 -3.75 -7.05
C GLU A 117 16.58 -2.35 -7.39
N GLY A 118 15.68 -1.39 -7.60
CA GLY A 118 16.03 0.03 -7.76
C GLY A 118 16.72 0.59 -6.52
N ASP A 119 16.16 0.36 -5.34
CA ASP A 119 16.74 0.77 -4.05
C ASP A 119 18.12 0.14 -3.83
N ARG A 120 18.25 -1.18 -4.04
CA ARG A 120 19.51 -1.93 -3.91
C ARG A 120 20.63 -1.37 -4.80
N LYS A 121 20.29 -0.88 -6.00
CA LYS A 121 21.21 -0.28 -6.97
C LYS A 121 21.38 1.23 -6.82
N ALA A 122 20.81 1.85 -5.77
CA ALA A 122 20.74 3.30 -5.59
C ALA A 122 20.13 4.05 -6.80
N ASN A 123 19.28 3.39 -7.57
CA ASN A 123 18.58 3.96 -8.71
C ASN A 123 17.21 4.51 -8.28
N ARG A 124 17.21 5.76 -7.81
CA ARG A 124 16.00 6.43 -7.30
C ARG A 124 14.88 6.54 -8.34
N ALA A 125 15.21 6.75 -9.62
CA ALA A 125 14.20 6.83 -10.68
C ALA A 125 13.52 5.48 -10.91
N HIS A 126 14.28 4.38 -10.92
CA HIS A 126 13.72 3.04 -11.03
C HIS A 126 12.84 2.70 -9.81
N PHE A 127 13.32 2.99 -8.61
CA PHE A 127 12.53 2.83 -7.37
C PHE A 127 11.20 3.60 -7.44
N ALA A 128 11.26 4.90 -7.77
CA ALA A 128 10.08 5.78 -7.84
C ALA A 128 9.05 5.29 -8.86
N ARG A 129 9.50 4.97 -10.08
CA ARG A 129 8.65 4.46 -11.16
C ARG A 129 7.90 3.20 -10.74
N HIS A 130 8.60 2.24 -10.14
CA HIS A 130 8.01 0.95 -9.77
C HIS A 130 7.11 1.05 -8.52
N LEU A 131 7.41 1.97 -7.58
CA LEU A 131 6.50 2.27 -6.48
C LEU A 131 5.18 2.90 -6.98
N ALA A 132 5.26 3.81 -7.96
CA ALA A 132 4.08 4.39 -8.61
C ALA A 132 3.29 3.36 -9.43
N ALA A 133 3.98 2.44 -10.11
CA ALA A 133 3.36 1.34 -10.83
C ALA A 133 2.54 0.41 -9.92
N ALA A 134 3.08 0.08 -8.73
CA ALA A 134 2.35 -0.68 -7.72
C ALA A 134 1.05 0.02 -7.29
N TYR A 135 1.11 1.32 -7.00
CA TYR A 135 -0.07 2.14 -6.69
C TYR A 135 -1.10 2.12 -7.83
N MET A 136 -0.66 2.32 -9.07
CA MET A 136 -1.55 2.33 -10.23
C MET A 136 -2.28 0.99 -10.40
N ARG A 137 -1.57 -0.13 -10.25
CA ARG A 137 -2.15 -1.47 -10.37
C ARG A 137 -3.24 -1.73 -9.33
N ILE A 138 -3.02 -1.33 -8.08
CA ILE A 138 -4.04 -1.43 -7.03
C ILE A 138 -5.23 -0.53 -7.36
N SER A 139 -4.97 0.71 -7.78
CA SER A 139 -6.04 1.68 -8.12
C SER A 139 -6.91 1.19 -9.27
N GLU A 140 -6.30 0.61 -10.30
CA GLU A 140 -7.00 0.01 -11.45
C GLU A 140 -7.81 -1.23 -11.04
N LEU A 141 -7.24 -2.10 -10.19
CA LEU A 141 -7.96 -3.25 -9.66
C LEU A 141 -9.19 -2.84 -8.86
N CYS A 142 -9.08 -1.83 -7.98
CA CYS A 142 -10.22 -1.31 -7.24
C CYS A 142 -11.29 -0.73 -8.17
N CYS A 143 -10.88 -0.02 -9.23
CA CYS A 143 -11.80 0.48 -10.26
C CYS A 143 -12.54 -0.67 -10.96
N ASP A 144 -11.81 -1.71 -11.38
CA ASP A 144 -12.34 -2.89 -12.06
C ASP A 144 -13.32 -3.71 -11.20
N LEU A 145 -13.20 -3.61 -9.88
CA LEU A 145 -14.06 -4.27 -8.88
C LEU A 145 -15.13 -3.33 -8.31
N SER A 146 -15.18 -2.06 -8.76
CA SER A 146 -16.08 -1.02 -8.23
C SER A 146 -15.94 -0.78 -6.72
N PHE A 147 -14.72 -0.89 -6.20
CA PHE A 147 -14.41 -0.54 -4.81
C PHE A 147 -14.15 0.94 -4.65
N ASP A 148 -14.57 1.49 -3.51
CA ASP A 148 -14.27 2.86 -3.12
C ASP A 148 -12.96 2.87 -2.30
N LEU A 149 -11.85 2.84 -3.05
CA LEU A 149 -10.50 2.79 -2.48
C LEU A 149 -10.24 3.93 -1.49
N TRP A 150 -10.65 5.16 -1.82
CA TRP A 150 -10.36 6.31 -0.95
C TRP A 150 -11.20 6.31 0.32
N GLY A 151 -12.48 5.93 0.27
CA GLY A 151 -13.26 5.74 1.48
C GLY A 151 -12.72 4.62 2.35
N ALA A 152 -12.32 3.49 1.77
CA ALA A 152 -11.68 2.40 2.50
C ALA A 152 -10.35 2.82 3.16
N ILE A 153 -9.54 3.64 2.49
CA ILE A 153 -8.32 4.22 3.07
C ILE A 153 -8.65 5.09 4.29
N GLU A 154 -9.62 6.01 4.19
CA GLU A 154 -9.94 6.89 5.32
C GLU A 154 -10.52 6.10 6.51
N GLU A 155 -11.40 5.13 6.26
CA GLU A 155 -11.94 4.24 7.30
C GLU A 155 -10.87 3.37 7.96
N LYS A 156 -9.99 2.74 7.17
CA LYS A 156 -8.86 1.94 7.69
C LYS A 156 -7.90 2.79 8.51
N ARG A 157 -7.61 4.02 8.07
CA ARG A 157 -6.77 4.96 8.85
C ARG A 157 -7.44 5.39 10.15
N ALA A 158 -8.74 5.69 10.13
CA ALA A 158 -9.49 6.05 11.34
C ALA A 158 -9.51 4.87 12.34
N PHE A 159 -9.73 3.65 11.85
CA PHE A 159 -9.69 2.44 12.65
C PHE A 159 -8.29 2.14 13.23
N ASN A 160 -7.23 2.29 12.43
CA ASN A 160 -5.85 2.07 12.88
C ASN A 160 -5.41 3.05 13.99
N LYS A 161 -6.01 4.24 14.08
CA LYS A 161 -5.75 5.20 15.17
C LYS A 161 -6.28 4.75 16.52
N ILE A 162 -7.31 3.90 16.56
CA ILE A 162 -7.99 3.48 17.80
C ILE A 162 -7.67 2.06 18.24
N ARG A 163 -7.19 1.18 17.34
CA ARG A 163 -6.98 -0.23 17.67
C ARG A 163 -5.71 -0.43 18.50
N LEU A 164 -5.85 -1.19 19.59
CA LEU A 164 -4.79 -1.42 20.58
C LEU A 164 -3.51 -2.04 20.02
N ASP A 165 -3.60 -2.99 19.07
CA ASP A 165 -2.42 -3.64 18.44
C ASP A 165 -1.67 -2.75 17.43
N HIS A 166 -2.22 -1.56 17.11
CA HIS A 166 -1.54 -0.51 16.37
C HIS A 166 -0.89 0.56 17.28
N GLN A 167 -0.95 0.40 18.60
CA GLN A 167 -0.17 1.22 19.53
C GLN A 167 1.20 0.58 19.75
N LEU A 168 2.28 1.34 19.50
CA LEU A 168 3.66 0.87 19.69
C LEU A 168 3.91 0.29 21.08
N ALA A 169 3.28 0.85 22.12
CA ALA A 169 3.38 0.36 23.48
C ALA A 169 2.89 -1.09 23.62
N GLN A 170 1.76 -1.43 22.98
CA GLN A 170 1.18 -2.77 23.04
C GLN A 170 1.93 -3.77 22.16
N ARG A 171 2.53 -3.31 21.04
CA ARG A 171 3.38 -4.16 20.19
C ARG A 171 4.70 -4.51 20.86
N ARG A 172 5.26 -3.60 21.66
CA ARG A 172 6.48 -3.80 22.43
C ARG A 172 6.25 -4.61 23.71
N ALA A 173 5.00 -4.79 24.14
CA ALA A 173 4.65 -5.62 25.30
C ALA A 173 4.86 -7.11 25.01
N ALA A 174 5.00 -7.91 26.06
CA ALA A 174 5.17 -9.36 25.94
C ALA A 174 3.95 -9.98 25.22
N GLY A 175 4.20 -10.68 24.12
CA GLY A 175 3.15 -11.27 23.27
C GLY A 175 2.56 -10.33 22.22
N GLY A 176 3.04 -9.08 22.11
CA GLY A 176 2.68 -8.17 21.03
C GLY A 176 3.18 -8.68 19.66
N LYS A 177 2.52 -8.29 18.56
CA LYS A 177 2.99 -8.58 17.20
C LYS A 177 4.33 -7.86 16.96
N ALA A 178 5.44 -8.54 17.19
CA ALA A 178 6.77 -8.12 16.76
C ALA A 178 7.02 -8.67 15.35
N TYR A 179 7.28 -7.79 14.38
CA TYR A 179 7.87 -8.15 13.09
C TYR A 179 9.23 -7.47 12.97
#